data_AF-A0A3N9RR49-F1
#
_entry.id   AF-A0A3N9RR49-F1
#
_cell.length_a   1.000
_cell.length_b   1.000
_cell.length_c   1.000
_cell.angle_alpha   90.00
_cell.angle_beta   90.00
_cell.angle_gamma   90.00
#
_symmetry.space_group_name_H-M   'P 1'
#
loop_
_entity.id
_entity.type
_entity.pdbx_description
1 polymer ?
#
loop_
_entity_poly.entity_id
_entity_poly.type
_entity_poly.pdbx_seq_one_letter_code
_entity_poly.pdbx_strand_id
1 'polypeptide(L)'
;MARVSHLVWRKQGEIERIARIMRACFEPEKVQAPRPGKIRRIILIGPYARRSWYEDRRTIQFSDFEFWIVVNHPAFKDERCWQRVRAVIDSELGNRCAVDFDIHSRTDIRIARIERDTFILDRIEAGITLYRASRDSPLNEHEWREARR
;
A
#
# COMPACT_ATOMS: atom_id res chain seq x y z
N MET A 1 5.91 3.10 -13.62
CA MET A 1 7.31 3.39 -13.22
C MET A 1 7.67 4.85 -12.96
N ALA A 2 6.98 5.89 -13.47
CA ALA A 2 7.40 7.29 -13.20
C ALA A 2 7.18 7.80 -11.76
N ARG A 3 6.40 7.10 -10.91
CA ARG A 3 5.93 7.67 -9.63
C ARG A 3 6.97 7.68 -8.52
N VAL A 4 7.98 6.80 -8.58
CA VAL A 4 9.07 6.68 -7.58
C VAL A 4 10.45 6.72 -8.23
N SER A 5 10.58 7.46 -9.34
CA SER A 5 11.81 7.53 -10.14
C SER A 5 13.03 8.09 -9.40
N HIS A 6 12.82 8.70 -8.24
CA HIS A 6 13.88 9.17 -7.35
C HIS A 6 14.58 8.07 -6.56
N LEU A 7 14.02 6.85 -6.54
CA LEU A 7 14.62 5.70 -5.89
C LEU A 7 15.49 4.92 -6.87
N VAL A 8 16.41 4.10 -6.37
CA VAL A 8 17.16 3.17 -7.22
C VAL A 8 16.25 2.09 -7.80
N TRP A 9 16.59 1.55 -8.98
CA TRP A 9 15.77 0.58 -9.73
C TRP A 9 15.27 -0.59 -8.89
N ARG A 10 16.11 -1.16 -8.01
CA ARG A 10 15.73 -2.23 -7.09
C ARG A 10 14.51 -1.86 -6.24
N LYS A 11 14.58 -0.71 -5.56
CA LYS A 11 13.51 -0.24 -4.66
C LYS A 11 12.25 0.15 -5.42
N GLN A 12 12.39 0.71 -6.63
CA GLN A 12 11.24 0.96 -7.50
C GLN A 12 10.50 -0.35 -7.81
N GLY A 13 11.23 -1.41 -8.18
CA GLY A 13 10.67 -2.73 -8.45
C GLY A 13 9.99 -3.36 -7.24
N GLU A 14 10.61 -3.28 -6.06
CA GLU A 14 10.05 -3.77 -4.80
C GLU A 14 8.73 -3.07 -4.45
N ILE A 15 8.70 -1.72 -4.50
CA ILE A 15 7.50 -0.93 -4.24
C ILE A 15 6.37 -1.25 -5.23
N GLU A 16 6.70 -1.39 -6.52
CA GLU A 16 5.71 -1.76 -7.53
C GLU A 16 5.18 -3.18 -7.31
N ARG A 17 6.05 -4.13 -6.92
CA ARG A 17 5.65 -5.50 -6.59
C ARG A 17 4.72 -5.53 -5.39
N ILE A 18 5.06 -4.84 -4.31
CA ILE A 18 4.23 -4.74 -3.10
C ILE A 18 2.84 -4.17 -3.44
N ALA A 19 2.79 -3.07 -4.19
CA ALA A 19 1.52 -2.47 -4.61
C ALA A 19 0.68 -3.42 -5.50
N ARG A 20 1.30 -4.27 -6.32
CA ARG A 20 0.59 -5.31 -7.09
C ARG A 20 0.06 -6.42 -6.18
N ILE A 21 0.86 -6.93 -5.24
CA ILE A 21 0.43 -7.95 -4.27
C ILE A 21 -0.76 -7.44 -3.47
N MET A 22 -0.69 -6.20 -2.93
CA MET A 22 -1.79 -5.57 -2.20
C MET A 22 -3.10 -5.56 -3.00
N ARG A 23 -3.03 -5.35 -4.32
CA ARG A 23 -4.22 -5.35 -5.19
C ARG A 23 -4.70 -6.76 -5.52
N ALA A 24 -3.77 -7.70 -5.73
CA ALA A 24 -4.07 -9.05 -6.21
C ALA A 24 -4.40 -10.06 -5.08
N CYS A 25 -4.04 -9.74 -3.85
CA CYS A 25 -4.23 -10.61 -2.69
C CYS A 25 -5.19 -10.00 -1.66
N PHE A 26 -5.80 -8.86 -1.96
CA PHE A 26 -6.91 -8.31 -1.17
C PHE A 26 -8.16 -9.18 -1.34
N GLU A 27 -8.66 -9.72 -0.23
CA GLU A 27 -9.77 -10.69 -0.17
C GLU A 27 -11.00 -10.08 0.53
N PRO A 28 -11.73 -9.15 -0.10
CA PRO A 28 -12.88 -8.47 0.53
C PRO A 28 -14.04 -9.41 0.85
N GLU A 29 -14.12 -10.58 0.22
CA GLU A 29 -15.14 -11.60 0.44
C GLU A 29 -15.03 -12.27 1.82
N LYS A 30 -13.92 -12.09 2.54
CA LYS A 30 -13.71 -12.63 3.90
C LYS A 30 -14.58 -11.95 4.96
N VAL A 31 -15.21 -10.84 4.62
CA VAL A 31 -16.08 -10.06 5.51
C VAL A 31 -17.40 -9.71 4.85
N GLN A 32 -18.47 -9.68 5.64
CA GLN A 32 -19.77 -9.22 5.17
C GLN A 32 -19.83 -7.69 5.19
N ALA A 33 -20.21 -7.08 4.08
CA ALA A 33 -20.30 -5.64 3.94
C ALA A 33 -21.46 -5.24 3.01
N PRO A 34 -22.03 -4.04 3.17
CA PRO A 34 -23.17 -3.59 2.36
C PRO A 34 -22.84 -3.33 0.88
N ARG A 35 -21.55 -3.36 0.51
CA ARG A 35 -21.06 -3.09 -0.86
C ARG A 35 -19.80 -3.91 -1.13
N PRO A 36 -19.52 -4.31 -2.39
CA PRO A 36 -18.28 -5.00 -2.74
C PRO A 36 -17.04 -4.20 -2.34
N GLY A 37 -16.03 -4.87 -1.81
CA GLY A 37 -14.78 -4.25 -1.36
C GLY A 37 -13.92 -3.80 -2.51
N LYS A 38 -13.41 -2.57 -2.41
CA LYS A 38 -12.53 -1.97 -3.41
C LYS A 38 -11.46 -1.14 -2.74
N ILE A 39 -10.20 -1.41 -3.12
CA ILE A 39 -9.09 -0.50 -2.90
C ILE A 39 -9.30 0.73 -3.77
N ARG A 40 -9.31 1.91 -3.14
CA ARG A 40 -9.43 3.21 -3.82
C ARG A 40 -8.07 3.82 -4.10
N ARG A 41 -7.14 3.72 -3.14
CA ARG A 41 -5.77 4.22 -3.27
C ARG A 41 -4.78 3.31 -2.57
N ILE A 42 -3.56 3.26 -3.10
CA ILE A 42 -2.35 2.80 -2.40
C ILE A 42 -1.37 3.94 -2.48
N ILE A 43 -0.82 4.34 -1.34
CA ILE A 43 0.05 5.51 -1.21
C ILE A 43 1.31 5.06 -0.49
N LEU A 44 2.47 5.32 -1.07
CA LEU A 44 3.75 5.18 -0.37
C LEU A 44 3.90 6.36 0.60
N ILE A 45 4.18 6.06 1.85
CA ILE A 45 4.36 7.02 2.94
C ILE A 45 5.81 6.96 3.43
N GLY A 46 6.12 7.79 4.41
CA GLY A 46 7.34 7.67 5.18
C GLY A 46 8.61 8.06 4.41
N PRO A 47 9.77 7.58 4.87
CA PRO A 47 11.08 8.03 4.39
C PRO A 47 11.30 7.80 2.89
N TYR A 48 10.75 6.73 2.32
CA TYR A 48 10.88 6.42 0.90
C TYR A 48 10.08 7.36 -0.01
N ALA A 49 8.94 7.87 0.45
CA ALA A 49 8.21 8.91 -0.26
C ALA A 49 8.95 10.26 -0.19
N ARG A 50 9.59 10.55 0.96
CA ARG A 50 10.17 11.88 1.28
C ARG A 50 11.67 12.02 1.01
N ARG A 51 12.31 11.03 0.36
CA ARG A 51 13.77 11.02 0.09
C ARG A 51 14.64 11.07 1.35
N SER A 52 14.11 10.68 2.50
CA SER A 52 14.80 10.68 3.79
C SER A 52 15.06 9.26 4.32
N TRP A 53 14.94 8.25 3.45
CA TRP A 53 15.18 6.84 3.79
C TRP A 53 16.67 6.57 4.00
N TYR A 54 16.96 5.56 4.81
CA TYR A 54 18.32 5.08 5.03
C TYR A 54 18.41 3.56 4.89
N GLU A 55 19.61 3.07 4.59
CA GLU A 55 19.95 1.64 4.52
C GLU A 55 21.41 1.51 4.95
N ASP A 56 21.63 0.99 6.16
CA ASP A 56 22.95 0.69 6.69
C ASP A 56 23.25 -0.81 6.52
N ARG A 57 24.15 -1.10 5.58
CA ARG A 57 24.57 -2.47 5.28
C ARG A 57 25.40 -3.13 6.38
N ARG A 58 25.99 -2.34 7.30
CA ARG A 58 26.81 -2.88 8.39
C ARG A 58 25.95 -3.38 9.54
N THR A 59 24.88 -2.65 9.85
CA THR A 59 23.96 -2.97 10.95
C THR A 59 22.71 -3.72 10.50
N ILE A 60 22.50 -3.86 9.18
CA ILE A 60 21.30 -4.45 8.56
C ILE A 60 20.03 -3.66 8.94
N GLN A 61 20.21 -2.39 9.33
CA GLN A 61 19.09 -1.49 9.62
C GLN A 61 18.72 -0.71 8.36
N PHE A 62 17.44 -0.71 8.04
CA PHE A 62 16.89 0.05 6.93
C PHE A 62 15.51 0.57 7.32
N SER A 63 15.11 1.68 6.70
CA SER A 63 13.73 2.14 6.81
C SER A 63 12.78 1.10 6.20
N ASP A 64 11.58 1.00 6.77
CA ASP A 64 10.51 0.16 6.24
C ASP A 64 9.84 0.83 5.03
N PHE A 65 9.33 0.02 4.11
CA PHE A 65 8.38 0.52 3.12
C PHE A 65 7.00 0.67 3.77
N GLU A 66 6.63 1.90 4.11
CA GLU A 66 5.33 2.23 4.68
C GLU A 66 4.29 2.53 3.58
N PHE A 67 3.11 1.90 3.68
CA PHE A 67 2.01 2.14 2.75
C PHE A 67 0.72 2.48 3.49
N TRP A 68 0.00 3.48 2.98
CA TRP A 68 -1.39 3.72 3.37
C TRP A 68 -2.33 3.30 2.26
N ILE A 69 -3.29 2.44 2.61
CA ILE A 69 -4.27 1.91 1.68
C ILE A 69 -5.64 2.48 2.03
N VAL A 70 -6.30 3.09 1.06
CA VAL A 70 -7.65 3.65 1.25
C VAL A 70 -8.68 2.70 0.65
N VAL A 71 -9.57 2.13 1.46
CA VAL A 71 -10.69 1.29 1.03
C VAL A 71 -12.01 2.05 0.95
N ASN A 72 -12.96 1.52 0.19
CA ASN A 72 -14.26 2.15 -0.01
C ASN A 72 -15.21 2.09 1.20
N HIS A 73 -15.01 1.18 2.14
CA HIS A 73 -15.87 0.97 3.31
C HIS A 73 -15.06 0.54 4.55
N PRO A 74 -15.40 0.99 5.78
CA PRO A 74 -14.68 0.64 7.00
C PRO A 74 -14.56 -0.86 7.29
N ALA A 75 -15.56 -1.66 6.90
CA ALA A 75 -15.53 -3.12 7.07
C ALA A 75 -14.30 -3.80 6.43
N PHE A 76 -13.73 -3.21 5.37
CA PHE A 76 -12.54 -3.77 4.70
C PHE A 76 -11.22 -3.37 5.36
N LYS A 77 -11.26 -2.75 6.55
CA LYS A 77 -10.09 -2.59 7.43
C LYS A 77 -9.82 -3.86 8.25
N ASP A 78 -10.74 -4.81 8.27
CA ASP A 78 -10.59 -6.07 8.96
C ASP A 78 -9.37 -6.85 8.43
N GLU A 79 -8.51 -7.29 9.34
CA GLU A 79 -7.26 -7.99 9.03
C GLU A 79 -7.50 -9.24 8.17
N ARG A 80 -8.65 -9.90 8.28
CA ARG A 80 -8.99 -11.07 7.45
C ARG A 80 -8.93 -10.77 5.94
N CYS A 81 -9.17 -9.52 5.53
CA CYS A 81 -9.06 -9.11 4.13
C CYS A 81 -7.60 -8.99 3.64
N TRP A 82 -6.64 -8.91 4.57
CA TRP A 82 -5.23 -8.55 4.34
C TRP A 82 -4.23 -9.63 4.75
N GLN A 83 -4.67 -10.66 5.47
CA GLN A 83 -3.83 -11.81 5.87
C GLN A 83 -3.05 -12.39 4.69
N ARG A 84 -3.71 -12.61 3.55
CA ARG A 84 -3.05 -13.12 2.34
C ARG A 84 -2.04 -12.14 1.76
N VAL A 85 -2.34 -10.84 1.77
CA VAL A 85 -1.39 -9.80 1.34
C VAL A 85 -0.12 -9.87 2.19
N ARG A 86 -0.25 -9.92 3.53
CA ARG A 86 0.91 -10.03 4.44
C ARG A 86 1.72 -11.30 4.18
N ALA A 87 1.05 -12.45 4.08
CA ALA A 87 1.72 -13.73 3.86
C ALA A 87 2.53 -13.75 2.54
N VAL A 88 1.98 -13.21 1.46
CA VAL A 88 2.67 -13.15 0.16
C VAL A 88 3.84 -12.16 0.20
N ILE A 89 3.66 -10.98 0.82
CA ILE A 89 4.76 -10.01 0.99
C ILE A 89 5.90 -10.62 1.82
N ASP A 90 5.58 -11.25 2.95
CA ASP A 90 6.59 -11.86 3.83
C ASP A 90 7.36 -12.98 3.11
N SER A 91 6.63 -13.87 2.43
CA SER A 91 7.24 -14.96 1.65
C SER A 91 8.13 -14.48 0.50
N GLU A 92 7.75 -13.42 -0.22
CA GLU A 92 8.49 -12.97 -1.39
C GLU A 92 9.61 -11.97 -1.06
N LEU A 93 9.38 -11.10 -0.08
CA LEU A 93 10.15 -9.88 0.15
C LEU A 93 10.65 -9.74 1.59
N GLY A 94 10.23 -10.59 2.53
CA GLY A 94 10.61 -10.49 3.95
C GLY A 94 12.13 -10.51 4.19
N ASN A 95 12.89 -11.21 3.34
CA ASN A 95 14.36 -11.26 3.40
C ASN A 95 15.05 -10.05 2.73
N ARG A 96 14.30 -9.17 2.06
CA ARG A 96 14.84 -8.06 1.23
C ARG A 96 14.47 -6.69 1.77
N CYS A 97 13.27 -6.55 2.33
CA CYS A 97 12.76 -5.30 2.87
C CYS A 97 11.67 -5.57 3.90
N ALA A 98 11.62 -4.71 4.90
CA ALA A 98 10.49 -4.63 5.82
C ALA A 98 9.38 -3.80 5.18
N VAL A 99 8.14 -4.23 5.38
CA VAL A 99 6.95 -3.61 4.79
C VAL A 99 5.92 -3.45 5.89
N ASP A 100 5.44 -2.23 6.04
CA ASP A 100 4.34 -1.92 6.93
C ASP A 100 3.20 -1.24 6.17
N PHE A 101 1.96 -1.52 6.56
CA PHE A 101 0.81 -0.87 5.94
C PHE A 101 -0.39 -0.71 6.86
N ASP A 102 -1.01 0.47 6.74
CA ASP A 102 -2.24 0.85 7.42
C ASP A 102 -3.42 0.95 6.44
N ILE A 103 -4.59 0.54 6.92
CA ILE A 103 -5.83 0.60 6.15
C ILE A 103 -6.72 1.72 6.66
N HIS A 104 -7.00 2.68 5.80
CA HIS A 104 -7.96 3.75 6.04
C HIS A 104 -9.21 3.55 5.20
N SER A 105 -10.36 3.96 5.71
CA SER A 105 -11.60 4.01 4.93
C SER A 105 -11.82 5.37 4.28
N ARG A 106 -12.66 5.42 3.24
CA ARG A 106 -13.16 6.70 2.70
C ARG A 106 -13.81 7.58 3.78
N THR A 107 -14.40 6.98 4.80
CA THR A 107 -15.00 7.72 5.92
C THR A 107 -13.91 8.32 6.80
N ASP A 108 -12.83 7.58 7.08
CA ASP A 108 -11.68 8.07 7.86
C ASP A 108 -11.08 9.32 7.20
N ILE A 109 -10.87 9.28 5.88
CA ILE A 109 -10.35 10.42 5.12
C ILE A 109 -11.33 11.60 5.11
N ARG A 110 -12.65 11.34 5.15
CA ARG A 110 -13.65 12.42 5.25
C ARG A 110 -13.61 13.08 6.63
N ILE A 111 -13.54 12.28 7.69
CA ILE A 111 -13.46 12.77 9.07
C ILE A 111 -12.19 13.60 9.23
N ALA A 112 -11.03 13.09 8.80
CA ALA A 112 -9.77 13.82 8.84
C ALA A 112 -9.85 15.21 8.16
N ARG A 113 -10.61 15.33 7.05
CA ARG A 113 -10.86 16.62 6.38
C ARG A 113 -11.75 17.55 7.17
N ILE A 114 -12.80 17.04 7.80
CA ILE A 114 -13.74 17.83 8.60
C ILE A 114 -13.03 18.37 9.85
N GLU A 115 -12.28 17.50 10.53
CA GLU A 115 -11.56 17.81 11.76
C GLU A 115 -10.23 18.55 11.52
N ARG A 116 -9.84 18.75 10.25
CA ARG A 116 -8.52 19.31 9.87
C ARG A 116 -7.36 18.56 10.53
N ASP A 117 -7.46 17.24 10.57
CA ASP A 117 -6.43 16.36 11.11
C ASP A 117 -5.18 16.39 10.23
N THR A 118 -4.19 17.18 10.64
CA THR A 118 -2.93 17.36 9.93
C THR A 118 -2.08 16.09 9.93
N PHE A 119 -2.22 15.20 10.92
CA PHE A 119 -1.46 13.94 10.95
C PHE A 119 -1.79 13.08 9.72
N ILE A 120 -3.08 12.95 9.39
CA ILE A 120 -3.54 12.17 8.23
C ILE A 120 -3.33 12.96 6.94
N LEU A 121 -3.73 14.23 6.91
CA LEU A 121 -3.75 15.01 5.67
C LEU A 121 -2.35 15.28 5.14
N ASP A 122 -1.42 15.71 6.00
CA ASP A 122 -0.05 16.05 5.59
C ASP A 122 0.74 14.80 5.17
N ARG A 123 0.45 13.64 5.79
CA ARG A 123 1.04 12.35 5.36
C ARG A 123 0.56 11.94 3.98
N ILE A 124 -0.75 12.07 3.70
CA ILE A 124 -1.31 11.77 2.38
C ILE A 124 -0.79 12.74 1.32
N GLU A 125 -0.66 14.01 1.66
CA GLU A 125 -0.16 15.04 0.74
C GLU A 125 1.32 14.84 0.41
N ALA A 126 2.15 14.55 1.40
CA ALA A 126 3.57 14.25 1.19
C ALA A 126 3.84 12.85 0.63
N GLY A 127 2.81 11.99 0.58
CA GLY A 127 2.91 10.62 0.08
C GLY A 127 2.87 10.54 -1.45
N ILE A 128 3.36 9.41 -1.98
CA ILE A 128 3.34 9.15 -3.42
C ILE A 128 2.22 8.16 -3.74
N THR A 129 1.20 8.59 -4.49
CA THR A 129 0.08 7.71 -4.85
C THR A 129 0.50 6.67 -5.90
N LEU A 130 0.67 5.42 -5.49
CA LEU A 130 1.08 4.30 -6.37
C LEU A 130 -0.08 3.72 -7.17
N TYR A 131 -1.30 3.75 -6.62
CA TYR A 131 -2.51 3.31 -7.29
C TYR A 131 -3.68 4.23 -6.94
N ARG A 132 -4.52 4.52 -7.94
CA ARG A 132 -5.78 5.25 -7.78
C ARG A 132 -6.84 4.67 -8.70
N ALA A 133 -7.86 4.03 -8.11
CA ALA A 133 -8.92 3.34 -8.85
C ALA A 133 -9.74 4.22 -9.82
N SER A 134 -9.69 5.55 -9.67
CA SER A 134 -10.35 6.49 -10.58
C SER A 134 -9.53 6.85 -11.82
N ARG A 135 -8.28 6.39 -11.92
CA ARG A 135 -7.34 6.73 -13.01
C ARG A 135 -6.63 5.50 -13.56
N ASP A 136 -6.33 4.54 -12.70
CA ASP A 136 -5.55 3.37 -13.05
C ASP A 136 -6.47 2.20 -13.38
N SER A 137 -6.15 1.45 -14.45
CA SER A 137 -6.90 0.26 -14.83
C SER A 137 -6.81 -0.84 -13.75
N PRO A 138 -7.84 -1.71 -13.63
CA PRO A 138 -7.73 -2.95 -12.88
C PRO A 138 -6.52 -3.78 -13.35
N LEU A 139 -5.98 -4.63 -12.47
CA LEU A 139 -4.96 -5.59 -12.90
C LEU A 139 -5.57 -6.49 -13.98
N ASN A 140 -4.84 -6.74 -15.05
CA ASN A 140 -5.23 -7.71 -16.06
C ASN A 140 -4.96 -9.16 -15.57
N GLU A 141 -5.46 -10.16 -16.29
CA GLU A 141 -5.36 -11.56 -15.87
C GLU A 141 -3.90 -12.07 -15.75
N HIS A 142 -2.99 -11.54 -16.58
CA HIS A 142 -1.56 -11.86 -16.47
C HIS A 142 -0.98 -11.30 -15.17
N GLU A 143 -1.21 -10.01 -14.89
CA GLU A 143 -0.74 -9.35 -13.68
C GLU A 143 -1.33 -9.99 -12.41
N TRP A 144 -2.58 -10.44 -12.45
CA TRP A 144 -3.21 -11.19 -11.36
C TRP A 144 -2.53 -12.52 -11.11
N ARG A 145 -2.16 -13.26 -12.18
CA ARG A 145 -1.45 -14.53 -12.05
C ARG A 145 -0.04 -14.34 -11.54
N GLU A 146 0.68 -13.35 -12.03
CA GLU A 146 2.02 -13.03 -11.56
C GLU A 146 2.06 -12.60 -10.10
N ALA A 147 1.05 -11.85 -9.64
CA ALA A 147 0.97 -11.38 -8.25
C ALA A 147 0.47 -12.44 -7.26
N ARG A 148 0.11 -13.64 -7.74
CA ARG A 148 -0.35 -14.79 -6.95
C ARG A 148 0.64 -15.97 -6.94
N ARG A 149 1.72 -15.89 -7.72
CA ARG A 149 2.83 -16.84 -7.72
C ARG A 149 3.80 -16.47 -6.62
#